data_AF-A0A1U7P1Z5-F1
#
_entry.id   AF-A0A1U7P1Z5-F1
#
_cell.length_a   1.000
_cell.length_b   1.000
_cell.length_c   1.000
_cell.angle_alpha   90.00
_cell.angle_beta   90.00
_cell.angle_gamma   90.00
#
_symmetry.space_group_name_H-M   'P 1'
#
loop_
_entity.id
_entity.type
_entity.pdbx_description
1 polymer ?
#
loop_
_entity_poly.entity_id
_entity_poly.type
_entity_poly.pdbx_seq_one_letter_code
_entity_poly.pdbx_strand_id
1 'polypeptide(L)'
;MGLQMNLGAFLQRRGISAYRLVKATEGRLAPATVYGLASKPAQRIDLATVGTMLEALSELTGSAVLFQDVLEPVSAAEAVRREDARARIAAPRRSGRFEGSSEAVPEGDWSVPDQLAELRGRDL
;
A
#
# COMPACT_ATOMS: atom_id res chain seq x y z
N MET A 1 17.35 0.60 -16.19
CA MET A 1 16.91 1.19 -14.90
C MET A 1 15.55 1.83 -15.11
N GLY A 2 14.61 1.61 -14.19
CA GLY A 2 13.29 2.25 -14.25
C GLY A 2 13.27 3.56 -13.46
N LEU A 3 12.36 4.47 -13.81
CA LEU A 3 12.05 5.66 -13.01
C LEU A 3 10.64 5.54 -12.45
N GLN A 4 10.44 6.02 -11.23
CA GLN A 4 9.12 6.14 -10.63
C GLN A 4 8.92 7.53 -10.05
N MET A 5 7.68 8.00 -10.03
CA MET A 5 7.34 9.23 -9.33
C MET A 5 7.21 8.95 -7.83
N ASN A 6 7.96 9.69 -7.01
CA ASN A 6 7.95 9.59 -5.56
C ASN A 6 7.80 10.98 -4.93
N LEU A 7 6.54 11.41 -4.80
CA LEU A 7 6.19 12.68 -4.16
C LEU A 7 6.63 12.72 -2.69
N GLY A 8 6.46 11.61 -1.95
CA GLY A 8 6.83 11.52 -0.54
C GLY A 8 8.30 11.84 -0.32
N ALA A 9 9.19 11.21 -1.10
CA ALA A 9 10.62 11.46 -1.01
C ALA A 9 10.98 12.90 -1.38
N PHE A 10 10.33 13.48 -2.40
CA PHE A 10 10.54 14.88 -2.76
C PHE A 10 10.14 15.84 -1.63
N LEU A 11 8.95 15.65 -1.07
CA LEU A 11 8.43 16.45 0.04
C LEU A 11 9.36 16.40 1.26
N GLN A 12 9.85 15.21 1.59
CA GLN A 12 10.79 15.01 2.69
C GLN A 12 12.11 15.77 2.46
N ARG A 13 12.69 15.69 1.26
CA ARG A 13 13.94 16.41 0.91
C ARG A 13 13.78 17.92 0.99
N ARG A 14 12.58 18.45 0.71
CA ARG A 14 12.28 19.89 0.74
C ARG A 14 11.73 20.37 2.08
N GLY A 15 11.55 19.50 3.06
CA GLY A 15 10.97 19.85 4.36
C GLY A 15 9.49 20.30 4.28
N ILE A 16 8.75 19.81 3.28
CA ILE A 16 7.35 20.15 3.05
C ILE A 16 6.48 19.02 3.58
N SER A 17 5.46 19.31 4.39
CA SER A 17 4.49 18.30 4.79
C SER A 17 3.43 18.09 3.72
N ALA A 18 2.92 16.86 3.61
CA ALA A 18 1.79 16.56 2.72
C ALA A 18 0.57 17.44 3.00
N TYR A 19 0.34 17.80 4.27
CA TYR A 19 -0.70 18.75 4.67
C TYR A 19 -0.55 20.12 4.01
N ARG A 20 0.68 20.67 3.96
CA ARG A 20 0.93 21.97 3.29
C ARG A 20 0.63 21.88 1.80
N LEU A 21 0.97 20.76 1.16
CA LEU A 21 0.63 20.54 -0.23
C LEU A 21 -0.89 20.45 -0.45
N VAL A 22 -1.61 19.71 0.42
CA VAL A 22 -3.08 19.65 0.39
C VAL A 22 -3.69 21.06 0.44
N LYS A 23 -3.17 21.92 1.31
CA LYS A 23 -3.61 23.31 1.43
C LYS A 23 -3.31 24.15 0.20
N ALA A 24 -2.15 23.98 -0.44
CA ALA A 24 -1.87 24.63 -1.71
C ALA A 24 -2.76 24.13 -2.86
N THR A 25 -3.16 22.86 -2.83
CA THR A 25 -4.01 22.25 -3.87
C THR A 25 -5.50 22.29 -3.54
N GLU A 26 -5.93 23.01 -2.50
CA GLU A 26 -7.31 23.04 -2.04
C GLU A 26 -8.24 23.53 -3.17
N GLY A 27 -9.32 22.79 -3.43
CA GLY A 27 -10.23 23.04 -4.56
C GLY A 27 -9.72 22.57 -5.94
N ARG A 28 -8.43 22.20 -6.07
CA ARG A 28 -7.84 21.68 -7.32
C ARG A 28 -7.63 20.16 -7.30
N LEU A 29 -7.25 19.60 -6.14
CA LEU A 29 -7.05 18.17 -5.94
C LEU A 29 -7.75 17.67 -4.68
N ALA A 30 -8.23 16.44 -4.73
CA ALA A 30 -8.76 15.77 -3.54
C ALA A 30 -7.63 15.51 -2.54
N PRO A 31 -7.82 15.80 -1.24
CA PRO A 31 -6.81 15.54 -0.20
C PRO A 31 -6.33 14.08 -0.18
N ALA A 32 -7.26 13.15 -0.40
CA ALA A 32 -6.96 11.72 -0.48
C ALA A 32 -5.94 11.38 -1.58
N THR A 33 -6.02 12.06 -2.74
CA THR A 33 -5.05 11.92 -3.82
C THR A 33 -3.68 12.34 -3.33
N VAL A 34 -3.55 13.56 -2.78
CA VAL A 34 -2.27 14.09 -2.31
C VAL A 34 -1.63 13.20 -1.24
N TYR A 35 -2.41 12.78 -0.24
CA TYR A 35 -1.91 11.87 0.80
C TYR A 35 -1.55 10.49 0.24
N GLY A 36 -2.32 9.96 -0.71
CA GLY A 36 -2.01 8.71 -1.39
C GLY A 36 -0.67 8.76 -2.12
N LEU A 37 -0.41 9.86 -2.82
CA LEU A 37 0.84 10.10 -3.55
C LEU A 37 2.03 10.37 -2.63
N ALA A 38 1.82 11.05 -1.52
CA ALA A 38 2.87 11.29 -0.54
C ALA A 38 3.25 10.01 0.23
N SER A 39 2.31 9.08 0.41
CA SER A 39 2.54 7.86 1.21
C SER A 39 3.21 6.74 0.41
N LYS A 40 2.96 6.65 -0.90
CA LYS A 40 3.45 5.56 -1.75
C LYS A 40 3.82 6.08 -3.14
N PRO A 41 4.88 5.55 -3.77
CA PRO A 41 5.20 5.85 -5.16
C PRO A 41 4.02 5.52 -6.07
N ALA A 42 3.74 6.42 -7.02
CA ALA A 42 2.58 6.31 -7.89
C ALA A 42 2.81 5.28 -8.99
N GLN A 43 1.80 4.45 -9.28
CA GLN A 43 1.84 3.51 -10.41
C GLN A 43 1.12 4.04 -11.65
N ARG A 44 0.00 4.72 -11.46
CA ARG A 44 -0.80 5.33 -12.51
C ARG A 44 -1.38 6.63 -11.95
N ILE A 45 -1.11 7.72 -12.63
CA ILE A 45 -1.60 9.05 -12.34
C ILE A 45 -1.99 9.65 -13.69
N ASP A 46 -3.08 10.40 -13.72
CA ASP A 46 -3.43 11.23 -14.86
C ASP A 46 -2.52 12.46 -14.97
N LEU A 47 -2.20 12.87 -16.19
CA LEU A 47 -1.28 13.99 -16.43
C LEU A 47 -1.82 15.33 -15.88
N ALA A 48 -3.14 15.51 -15.79
CA ALA A 48 -3.73 16.72 -15.24
C ALA A 48 -3.40 16.85 -13.74
N THR A 49 -3.53 15.77 -12.97
CA THR A 49 -3.11 15.70 -11.57
C THR A 49 -1.63 16.00 -11.40
N VAL A 50 -0.76 15.49 -12.29
CA VAL A 50 0.67 15.84 -12.27
C VAL A 50 0.87 17.33 -12.46
N GLY A 51 0.25 17.92 -13.49
CA GLY A 51 0.38 19.34 -13.81
C GLY A 51 -0.02 20.23 -12.63
N THR A 52 -1.23 20.02 -12.10
CA THR A 52 -1.75 20.74 -10.93
C THR A 52 -0.85 20.62 -9.71
N MET A 53 -0.29 19.42 -9.48
CA MET A 53 0.61 19.18 -8.35
C MET A 53 1.95 19.90 -8.54
N LEU A 54 2.57 19.84 -9.73
CA LEU A 54 3.84 20.51 -10.02
C LEU A 54 3.71 22.04 -9.93
N GLU A 55 2.58 22.58 -10.39
CA GLU A 55 2.25 23.99 -10.25
C GLU A 55 2.16 24.39 -8.77
N ALA A 56 1.37 23.67 -7.97
CA ALA A 56 1.25 23.93 -6.53
C ALA A 56 2.57 23.78 -5.78
N LEU A 57 3.43 22.84 -6.17
CA LEU A 57 4.77 22.68 -5.61
C LEU A 57 5.68 23.86 -6.00
N SER A 58 5.55 24.38 -7.22
CA SER A 58 6.30 25.54 -7.67
C SER A 58 5.91 26.80 -6.90
N GLU A 59 4.61 27.00 -6.69
CA GLU A 59 4.06 28.07 -5.84
C GLU A 59 4.58 27.96 -4.40
N LEU A 60 4.53 26.77 -3.80
CA LEU A 60 4.94 26.53 -2.41
C LEU A 60 6.45 26.72 -2.18
N THR A 61 7.27 26.39 -3.18
CA THR A 61 8.73 26.46 -3.06
C THR A 61 9.31 27.78 -3.55
N GLY A 62 8.52 28.59 -4.28
CA GLY A 62 8.99 29.80 -4.93
C GLY A 62 10.01 29.54 -6.05
N SER A 63 10.04 28.31 -6.58
CA SER A 63 10.96 27.88 -7.64
C SER A 63 10.25 26.91 -8.57
N ALA A 64 10.58 26.92 -9.86
CA ALA A 64 9.99 25.96 -10.79
C ALA A 64 10.34 24.52 -10.37
N VAL A 65 9.30 23.69 -10.17
CA VAL A 65 9.43 22.26 -9.89
C VAL A 65 9.09 21.49 -11.15
N LEU A 66 10.07 20.76 -11.67
CA LEU A 66 9.93 19.97 -12.89
C LEU A 66 9.56 18.53 -12.55
N PHE A 67 8.98 17.83 -13.53
CA PHE A 67 8.60 16.42 -13.35
C PHE A 67 9.79 15.54 -12.97
N GLN A 68 10.97 15.79 -13.53
CA GLN A 68 12.19 15.06 -13.20
C GLN A 68 12.63 15.20 -11.74
N ASP A 69 12.26 16.28 -11.05
CA ASP A 69 12.65 16.53 -9.66
C ASP A 69 11.90 15.60 -8.69
N VAL A 70 10.71 15.15 -9.09
CA VAL A 70 9.86 14.22 -8.33
C VAL A 70 10.05 12.76 -8.75
N LEU A 71 10.94 12.49 -9.71
CA LEU A 71 11.31 11.12 -10.11
C LEU A 71 12.44 10.56 -9.24
N GLU A 72 12.42 9.24 -9.09
CA GLU A 72 13.44 8.49 -8.38
C GLU A 72 13.80 7.21 -9.15
N PRO A 73 15.09 6.81 -9.20
CA PRO A 73 15.48 5.54 -9.76
C PRO A 73 14.86 4.37 -8.99
N VAL A 74 14.32 3.41 -9.72
CA VAL A 74 13.89 2.12 -9.17
C VAL A 74 15.06 1.16 -9.29
N SER A 75 15.49 0.60 -8.15
CA SER A 75 16.53 -0.43 -8.18
C SER A 75 16.04 -1.67 -8.94
N ALA A 76 16.94 -2.37 -9.64
CA ALA A 76 16.57 -3.57 -10.38
C ALA A 76 15.92 -4.63 -9.47
N ALA A 77 16.37 -4.75 -8.23
CA ALA A 77 15.80 -5.66 -7.23
C ALA A 77 14.35 -5.30 -6.85
N GLU A 78 13.99 -4.02 -6.81
CA GLU A 78 12.62 -3.58 -6.55
C GLU A 78 11.70 -3.75 -7.76
N ALA A 79 12.24 -3.56 -8.96
CA ALA A 79 11.49 -3.81 -10.20
C ALA A 79 11.06 -5.29 -10.29
N VAL A 80 11.99 -6.22 -10.05
CA VAL A 80 11.71 -7.67 -10.03
C VAL A 80 10.69 -8.02 -8.95
N ARG A 81 10.86 -7.53 -7.71
CA ARG A 81 9.90 -7.77 -6.63
C ARG A 81 8.49 -7.27 -6.95
N ARG A 82 8.35 -6.14 -7.66
CA ARG A 82 7.04 -5.62 -8.09
C ARG A 82 6.40 -6.46 -9.18
N GLU A 83 7.20 -6.93 -10.13
CA GLU A 83 6.73 -7.80 -11.21
C GLU A 83 6.23 -9.13 -10.65
N ASP A 84 6.98 -9.75 -9.74
CA ASP A 84 6.56 -10.97 -9.02
C ASP A 84 5.27 -10.76 -8.23
N ALA A 85 5.14 -9.63 -7.52
CA ALA A 85 3.92 -9.31 -6.78
C ALA A 85 2.70 -9.17 -7.70
N ARG A 86 2.87 -8.55 -8.88
CA ARG A 86 1.81 -8.47 -9.90
C ARG A 86 1.42 -9.85 -10.42
N ALA A 87 2.41 -10.70 -10.73
CA ALA A 87 2.16 -12.05 -11.23
C ALA A 87 1.36 -12.89 -10.23
N ARG A 88 1.63 -12.77 -8.92
CA ARG A 88 0.87 -13.47 -7.86
C ARG A 88 -0.59 -13.03 -7.76
N ILE A 89 -0.88 -11.75 -8.00
CA ILE A 89 -2.25 -11.23 -7.97
C ILE A 89 -3.00 -11.62 -9.26
N ALA A 90 -2.30 -11.65 -10.39
CA ALA A 90 -2.88 -11.98 -11.70
C ALA A 90 -3.04 -13.50 -11.94
N ALA A 91 -2.34 -14.34 -11.18
CA ALA A 91 -2.44 -15.78 -11.32
C ALA A 91 -3.88 -16.24 -10.99
N PRO A 92 -4.55 -16.99 -11.90
CA PRO A 92 -5.81 -17.62 -11.55
C PRO A 92 -5.56 -18.51 -10.33
N ARG A 93 -6.34 -18.30 -9.27
CA ARG A 93 -6.44 -19.30 -8.20
C ARG A 93 -6.87 -20.57 -8.90
N ARG A 94 -5.94 -21.50 -9.16
CA ARG A 94 -6.30 -22.88 -9.48
C ARG A 94 -7.23 -23.27 -8.34
N SER A 95 -8.52 -23.35 -8.63
CA SER A 95 -9.46 -24.06 -7.80
C SER A 95 -8.90 -25.46 -7.71
N GLY A 96 -8.13 -25.70 -6.66
CA GLY A 96 -7.76 -27.03 -6.25
C GLY A 96 -9.09 -27.73 -6.04
N ARG A 97 -9.47 -28.53 -7.03
CA ARG A 97 -10.33 -29.67 -6.82
C ARG A 97 -9.68 -30.40 -5.65
N PHE A 98 -10.29 -30.27 -4.47
CA PHE A 98 -9.95 -31.08 -3.32
C PHE A 98 -10.26 -32.52 -3.75
N GLU A 99 -9.30 -33.21 -4.35
CA GLU A 99 -9.23 -34.66 -4.32
C GLU A 99 -8.76 -35.04 -2.91
N GLY A 100 -9.63 -34.77 -1.93
CA GLY A 100 -9.50 -35.32 -0.60
C GLY A 100 -10.00 -36.75 -0.68
N SER A 101 -9.06 -37.69 -0.70
CA SER A 101 -9.30 -39.08 -0.35
C SER A 101 -10.21 -39.14 0.87
N SER A 102 -11.37 -39.77 0.71
CA SER A 102 -12.22 -40.21 1.80
C SER A 102 -11.50 -41.35 2.52
N GLU A 103 -10.54 -41.01 3.38
CA GLU A 103 -10.03 -41.93 4.39
C GLU A 103 -11.00 -41.86 5.56
N ALA A 104 -11.69 -42.96 5.80
CA ALA A 104 -12.74 -43.09 6.79
C ALA A 104 -12.24 -42.62 8.17
N VAL A 105 -13.01 -41.71 8.78
CA VAL A 105 -12.82 -41.34 10.18
C VAL A 105 -13.15 -42.58 11.02
N PRO A 106 -12.20 -43.14 11.80
CA PRO A 106 -12.56 -44.15 12.79
C PRO A 106 -13.39 -43.48 13.88
N GLU A 107 -14.56 -44.05 14.19
CA GLU A 107 -15.36 -43.68 15.35
C GLU A 107 -14.54 -43.94 16.61
N GLY A 108 -13.87 -42.90 17.09
CA GLY A 108 -13.09 -42.87 18.32
C GLY A 108 -13.73 -41.92 19.30
N ASP A 109 -14.37 -42.53 20.31
CA ASP A 109 -14.80 -42.01 21.60
C ASP A 109 -14.23 -40.62 21.97
N TRP A 110 -15.05 -39.57 21.83
CA TRP A 110 -14.76 -38.25 22.36
C TRP A 110 -14.96 -38.26 23.88
N SER A 111 -14.01 -38.84 24.60
CA SER A 111 -13.85 -38.56 26.03
C SER A 111 -13.37 -37.13 26.17
N VAL A 112 -14.26 -36.24 26.60
CA VAL A 112 -13.92 -34.86 26.97
C VAL A 112 -13.03 -34.94 28.23
N PRO A 113 -11.78 -34.45 28.22
CA PRO A 113 -10.99 -34.38 29.43
C PRO A 113 -11.64 -33.40 30.42
N ASP A 114 -11.86 -33.92 31.62
CA ASP A 114 -12.49 -33.33 32.80
C ASP A 114 -11.65 -32.19 33.41
N GLN A 115 -11.35 -31.15 32.62
CA GLN A 115 -10.47 -30.02 33.01
C GLN A 115 -11.18 -28.67 33.11
N LEU A 116 -12.50 -28.66 33.32
CA LEU A 116 -13.26 -27.41 33.50
C LEU A 116 -14.17 -27.39 34.74
N ALA A 117 -13.75 -28.03 35.83
CA ALA A 117 -14.47 -28.02 37.11
C ALA A 117 -13.76 -27.26 38.26
N GLU A 118 -12.57 -26.69 38.06
CA GLU A 118 -11.82 -25.99 39.13
C GLU A 118 -12.01 -24.45 39.17
N LEU A 119 -12.91 -23.88 38.35
CA LEU A 119 -13.19 -22.43 38.34
C LEU A 119 -14.61 -22.07 38.83
N ARG A 120 -15.14 -22.79 39.82
CA ARG A 120 -16.26 -22.35 40.65
C ARG A 120 -15.96 -22.58 42.12
N GLY A 121 -15.20 -21.66 42.71
CA GLY A 121 -14.87 -21.74 44.14
C GLY A 121 -14.19 -20.51 44.71
N ARG A 122 -14.32 -19.33 44.09
CA ARG A 122 -13.97 -18.06 44.72
C ARG A 122 -15.03 -17.01 44.38
N ASP A 123 -15.35 -16.25 45.42
CA ASP A 123 -16.28 -15.13 45.47
C ASP A 123 -17.78 -15.50 45.54
N LEU A 124 -18.25 -15.82 46.75
CA LEU A 124 -18.91 -14.88 47.67
C LEU A 124 -19.37 -15.60 48.95
#